data_AF-A0AAN8Q4K8-F1
#
_entry.id   AF-A0AAN8Q4K8-F1
#
_cell.length_a   1.000
_cell.length_b   1.000
_cell.length_c   1.000
_cell.angle_alpha   90.00
_cell.angle_beta   90.00
_cell.angle_gamma   90.00
#
_symmetry.space_group_name_H-M   'P 1'
#
loop_
_entity.id
_entity.type
_entity.pdbx_description
1 polymer ?
#
loop_
_entity_poly.entity_id
_entity_poly.type
_entity_poly.pdbx_seq_one_letter_code
_entity_poly.pdbx_strand_id
1 'polypeptide(L)'
;MLSRTAYNSIPKDKRPTLEYMHQSLKAANGGFMHVLGKAIFSIEIYGQVYSHTLIVAVIGSQCILGLDFLQKHDCHLDLKNKTISINGDKCATHLEGPIGICRVSLAENTVIPAGHEVLVNGYIPQKCVSKFSHKEVMLEPLERLYERKHVLPAKVVCELSDSAPWVPVRILNANDYDVFLNKHTGIGDIVPVNVIDTCDDRSKLPPKRDLPPHVLELCKRAAEGLDREQTGAVTNLLSKHQDLFAANSMELGRTDMVKHTINVGHSEPIKQRERERNGV
;
A
#
# COMPACT_ATOMS: atom_id res chain seq x y z
N MET A 1 1.93 15.30 17.72
CA MET A 1 0.73 14.61 17.18
C MET A 1 0.49 13.32 17.95
N LEU A 2 -0.76 12.99 18.24
CA LEU A 2 -1.17 11.80 19.00
C LEU A 2 -2.11 10.94 18.16
N SER A 3 -2.00 9.62 18.25
CA SER A 3 -2.89 8.73 17.50
C SER A 3 -4.29 8.67 18.11
N ARG A 4 -5.30 8.38 17.28
CA ARG A 4 -6.68 8.13 17.74
C ARG A 4 -6.72 7.01 18.80
N THR A 5 -5.91 5.96 18.63
CA THR A 5 -5.87 4.83 19.57
C THR A 5 -5.29 5.26 20.92
N ALA A 6 -4.17 6.00 20.92
CA ALA A 6 -3.54 6.51 22.14
C ALA A 6 -4.43 7.55 22.86
N TYR A 7 -5.14 8.40 22.12
CA TYR A 7 -6.13 9.30 22.72
C TYR A 7 -7.28 8.53 23.39
N ASN A 8 -7.76 7.47 22.72
CA ASN A 8 -8.86 6.65 23.23
C ASN A 8 -8.46 5.73 24.40
N SER A 9 -7.18 5.48 24.63
CA SER A 9 -6.71 4.74 25.81
C SER A 9 -6.65 5.61 27.07
N ILE A 10 -6.68 6.95 26.95
CA ILE A 10 -6.74 7.84 28.11
C ILE A 10 -8.11 7.66 28.78
N PRO A 11 -8.18 7.42 30.12
CA PRO A 11 -9.43 7.35 30.86
C PRO A 11 -10.31 8.57 30.59
N LYS A 12 -11.63 8.37 30.45
CA LYS A 12 -12.57 9.44 30.05
C LYS A 12 -12.46 10.66 30.94
N ASP A 13 -12.24 10.46 32.24
CA ASP A 13 -12.16 11.53 33.24
C ASP A 13 -10.90 12.39 33.13
N LYS A 14 -9.84 11.84 32.52
CA LYS A 14 -8.55 12.53 32.29
C LYS A 14 -8.36 12.94 30.83
N ARG A 15 -9.34 12.67 29.97
CA ARG A 15 -9.24 12.88 28.54
C ARG A 15 -9.56 14.34 28.22
N PRO A 16 -8.64 15.11 27.61
CA PRO A 16 -8.92 16.49 27.29
C PRO A 16 -9.90 16.58 26.12
N THR A 17 -10.76 17.60 26.16
CA THR A 17 -11.71 17.92 25.08
C THR A 17 -10.95 18.41 23.85
N LEU A 18 -11.28 17.86 22.69
CA LEU A 18 -10.65 18.25 21.43
C LEU A 18 -11.28 19.53 20.89
N GLU A 19 -10.43 20.50 20.59
CA GLU A 19 -10.81 21.69 19.84
C GLU A 19 -10.75 21.40 18.34
N TYR A 20 -11.74 21.92 17.62
CA TYR A 20 -11.79 21.82 16.16
C TYR A 20 -10.63 22.57 15.52
N MET A 21 -10.13 22.04 14.41
CA MET A 21 -9.06 22.65 13.61
C MET A 21 -9.54 22.91 12.19
N HIS A 22 -9.40 24.16 11.73
CA HIS A 22 -9.70 24.56 10.34
C HIS A 22 -8.58 24.23 9.34
N GLN A 23 -7.42 23.76 9.82
CA GLN A 23 -6.26 23.49 8.98
C GLN A 23 -6.20 22.02 8.54
N SER A 24 -6.09 21.79 7.23
CA SER A 24 -5.82 20.47 6.66
C SER A 24 -4.34 20.13 6.79
N LEU A 25 -4.03 19.02 7.46
CA LEU A 25 -2.67 18.51 7.58
C LEU A 25 -2.37 17.49 6.48
N LYS A 26 -1.16 17.55 5.93
CA LYS A 26 -0.63 16.56 4.99
C LYS A 26 0.38 15.64 5.68
N ALA A 27 0.31 14.35 5.40
CA ALA A 27 1.32 13.38 5.79
C ALA A 27 2.59 13.56 4.94
N ALA A 28 3.68 12.94 5.37
CA ALA A 28 4.96 13.00 4.66
C ALA A 28 4.91 12.43 3.23
N ASN A 29 3.92 11.60 2.92
CA ASN A 29 3.68 11.05 1.58
C ASN A 29 2.84 11.97 0.68
N GLY A 30 2.42 13.15 1.14
CA GLY A 30 1.61 14.11 0.37
C GLY A 30 0.10 13.99 0.61
N GLY A 31 -0.37 12.82 1.08
CA GLY A 31 -1.77 12.56 1.35
C GLY A 31 -2.33 13.38 2.52
N PHE A 32 -3.65 13.63 2.51
CA PHE A 32 -4.34 14.31 3.60
C PHE A 32 -4.50 13.41 4.83
N MET A 33 -4.26 13.95 6.02
CA MET A 33 -4.46 13.25 7.28
C MET A 33 -5.85 13.49 7.85
N HIS A 34 -6.47 12.44 8.36
CA HIS A 34 -7.73 12.53 9.08
C HIS A 34 -7.49 13.01 10.52
N VAL A 35 -7.74 14.30 10.76
CA VAL A 35 -7.56 14.97 12.06
C VAL A 35 -8.88 14.98 12.84
N LEU A 36 -8.82 14.65 14.13
CA LEU A 36 -9.96 14.71 15.03
C LEU A 36 -10.05 16.06 15.77
N GLY A 37 -8.91 16.70 16.01
CA GLY A 37 -8.81 18.00 16.67
C GLY A 37 -7.47 18.19 17.36
N LYS A 38 -7.35 19.23 18.18
CA LYS A 38 -6.17 19.49 19.02
C LYS A 38 -6.56 19.65 20.48
N ALA A 39 -5.64 19.33 21.37
CA ALA A 39 -5.78 19.64 22.79
C ALA A 39 -4.41 19.76 23.45
N ILE A 40 -4.38 20.29 24.67
CA ILE A 40 -3.19 20.32 25.52
C ILE A 40 -3.10 18.99 26.28
N PHE A 41 -1.92 18.37 26.23
CA PHE A 41 -1.64 17.13 26.92
C PHE A 41 -0.46 17.29 27.87
N SER A 42 -0.54 16.62 29.01
CA SER A 42 0.60 16.39 29.90
C SER A 42 1.32 15.13 29.47
N ILE A 43 2.54 15.28 28.97
CA ILE A 43 3.37 14.21 28.42
C ILE A 43 4.46 13.90 29.43
N GLU A 44 4.51 12.68 29.94
CA GLU A 44 5.58 12.24 30.82
C GLU A 44 6.68 11.56 30.02
N ILE A 45 7.91 12.06 30.14
CA ILE A 45 9.10 11.54 29.47
C ILE A 45 10.20 11.43 30.53
N TYR A 46 10.64 10.20 30.84
CA TYR A 46 11.66 9.90 31.86
C TYR A 46 11.42 10.60 33.22
N GLY A 47 10.17 10.58 33.70
CA GLY A 47 9.77 11.16 34.99
C GLY A 47 9.59 12.68 34.99
N GLN A 48 9.79 13.34 33.85
CA GLN A 48 9.51 14.77 33.68
C GLN A 48 8.20 14.97 32.92
N VAL A 49 7.39 15.94 33.36
CA VAL A 49 6.06 16.21 32.79
C VAL A 49 6.08 17.49 31.96
N TYR A 50 5.71 17.38 30.69
CA TYR A 50 5.69 18.47 29.72
C TYR A 50 4.26 18.77 29.28
N SER A 51 3.87 20.05 29.36
CA SER A 51 2.58 20.50 28.81
C SER A 51 2.75 20.95 27.36
N HIS A 52 2.11 20.22 26.45
CA HIS A 52 2.25 20.48 25.03
C HIS A 52 0.94 20.24 24.26
N THR A 53 0.70 21.08 23.25
CA THR A 53 -0.47 20.95 22.38
C THR A 53 -0.21 19.88 21.34
N LEU A 54 -1.00 18.81 21.37
CA LEU A 54 -0.93 17.75 20.36
C LEU A 54 -2.19 17.76 19.51
N ILE A 55 -1.99 17.54 18.22
CA ILE A 55 -3.06 17.26 17.27
C ILE A 55 -3.37 15.76 17.33
N VAL A 56 -4.63 15.39 17.48
CA VAL A 56 -5.10 14.00 17.45
C VAL A 56 -5.49 13.64 16.03
N ALA A 57 -4.86 12.62 15.46
CA ALA A 57 -5.08 12.18 14.09
C ALA A 57 -5.02 10.66 13.96
N VAL A 58 -5.47 10.13 12.82
CA VAL A 58 -5.30 8.73 12.47
C VAL A 58 -3.88 8.53 11.93
N ILE A 59 -2.96 8.10 12.79
CA ILE A 59 -1.55 7.83 12.48
C ILE A 59 -1.14 6.42 12.94
N GLY A 60 -0.11 5.85 12.32
CA GLY A 60 0.38 4.50 12.63
C GLY A 60 1.21 4.37 13.91
N SER A 61 1.94 5.41 14.30
CA SER A 61 2.67 5.47 15.58
C SER A 61 1.77 5.95 16.71
N GLN A 62 2.11 5.66 17.97
CA GLN A 62 1.31 6.10 19.12
C GLN A 62 1.35 7.62 19.32
N CYS A 63 2.54 8.21 19.25
CA CYS A 63 2.77 9.64 19.41
C CYS A 63 3.96 10.06 18.56
N ILE A 64 3.90 11.28 18.01
CA ILE A 64 4.99 11.93 17.28
C ILE A 64 5.23 13.28 17.94
N LEU A 65 6.42 13.48 18.53
CA LEU A 65 6.85 14.79 19.01
C LEU A 65 7.54 15.52 17.86
N GLY A 66 7.01 16.69 17.52
CA GLY A 66 7.49 17.50 16.41
C GLY A 66 8.64 18.41 16.80
N LEU A 67 9.21 19.08 15.80
CA LEU A 67 10.26 20.09 16.00
C LEU A 67 9.81 21.24 16.91
N ASP A 68 8.51 21.53 16.95
CA ASP A 68 7.90 22.50 17.85
C ASP A 68 8.04 22.12 19.33
N PHE A 69 7.83 20.85 19.67
CA PHE A 69 8.11 20.33 21.01
C PHE A 69 9.59 20.45 21.34
N LEU A 70 10.45 20.00 20.41
CA LEU A 70 11.89 20.01 20.60
C LEU A 70 12.41 21.43 20.84
N GLN A 71 11.93 22.40 20.06
CA GLN A 71 12.33 23.80 20.19
C GLN A 71 11.79 24.43 21.48
N LYS A 72 10.53 24.15 21.86
CA LYS A 72 9.90 24.71 23.06
C LYS A 72 10.57 24.24 24.35
N HIS A 73 11.09 23.00 24.37
CA HIS A 73 11.68 22.35 25.54
C HIS A 73 13.19 22.17 25.43
N ASP A 74 13.85 22.95 24.57
CA ASP A 74 15.31 22.96 24.37
C ASP A 74 15.93 21.55 24.21
N CYS A 75 15.25 20.70 23.43
CA CYS A 75 15.67 19.34 23.22
C CYS A 75 16.81 19.29 22.19
N HIS A 76 17.88 18.56 22.51
CA HIS A 76 18.99 18.36 21.58
C HIS A 76 19.06 16.90 21.15
N LEU A 77 19.03 16.65 19.84
CA LEU A 77 19.09 15.30 19.27
C LEU A 77 20.51 15.02 18.76
N ASP A 78 21.17 14.03 19.34
CA ASP A 78 22.46 13.50 18.87
C ASP A 78 22.23 12.21 18.08
N LEU A 79 22.19 12.35 16.75
CA LEU A 79 21.98 11.24 15.83
C LEU A 79 23.15 10.25 15.78
N LYS A 80 24.37 10.70 16.10
CA LYS A 80 25.57 9.85 16.08
C LYS A 80 25.52 8.87 17.24
N ASN A 81 25.26 9.39 18.44
CA ASN A 81 25.18 8.59 19.65
C ASN A 81 23.77 8.01 19.89
N LYS A 82 22.79 8.38 19.06
CA LYS A 82 21.37 8.01 19.20
C LYS A 82 20.85 8.41 20.58
N THR A 83 21.07 9.65 20.98
CA THR A 83 20.57 10.17 22.26
C THR A 83 19.78 11.45 22.05
N ILE A 84 18.81 11.71 22.91
CA ILE A 84 18.12 12.99 23.00
C ILE A 84 18.35 13.57 24.40
N SER A 85 18.73 14.83 24.51
CA SER A 85 18.76 15.53 25.79
C SER A 85 17.58 16.46 25.90
N ILE A 86 16.85 16.38 27.01
CA ILE A 86 15.72 17.26 27.31
C ILE A 86 16.00 17.90 28.66
N ASN A 87 16.06 19.24 28.73
CA ASN A 87 16.44 19.98 29.95
C ASN A 87 17.77 19.50 30.61
N GLY A 88 18.73 19.02 29.81
CA GLY A 88 20.02 18.53 30.28
C GLY A 88 20.08 17.02 30.58
N ASP A 89 18.93 16.35 30.76
CA ASP A 89 18.87 14.90 30.98
C ASP A 89 18.98 14.14 29.65
N LYS A 90 20.00 13.29 29.53
CA LYS A 90 20.27 12.49 28.34
C LYS A 90 19.51 11.16 28.38
N CYS A 91 18.73 10.94 27.33
CA CYS A 91 17.92 9.76 27.13
C CYS A 91 18.44 8.98 25.93
N ALA A 92 18.62 7.67 26.09
CA ALA A 92 18.98 6.79 24.98
C ALA A 92 17.77 6.62 24.05
N THR A 93 18.00 6.78 22.76
CA THR A 93 16.99 6.57 21.72
C THR A 93 17.38 5.38 20.87
N HIS A 94 16.39 4.71 20.29
CA HIS A 94 16.60 3.72 19.25
C HIS A 94 15.95 4.23 17.97
N LEU A 95 16.52 3.85 16.83
CA LEU A 95 15.90 4.09 15.54
C LEU A 95 14.84 3.01 15.34
N GLU A 96 13.58 3.43 15.37
CA GLU A 96 12.45 2.54 15.09
C GLU A 96 12.15 2.56 13.59
N GLY A 97 12.22 1.38 12.97
CA GLY A 97 12.03 1.18 11.54
C GLY A 97 13.34 1.16 10.72
N PRO A 98 13.34 0.49 9.55
CA PRO A 98 14.46 0.57 8.64
C PRO A 98 14.63 2.03 8.18
N ILE A 99 15.84 2.58 8.33
CA ILE A 99 16.24 3.79 7.61
C ILE A 99 16.22 3.43 6.13
N GLY A 100 15.07 3.59 5.49
CA GLY A 100 14.82 2.80 4.28
C GLY A 100 13.85 3.41 3.29
N ILE A 101 13.59 4.71 3.35
CA ILE A 101 12.96 5.38 2.20
C ILE A 101 14.10 5.84 1.29
N CYS A 102 14.10 5.35 0.06
CA CYS A 102 15.05 5.80 -0.96
C CYS A 102 14.30 6.35 -2.18
N ARG A 103 14.66 7.56 -2.59
CA ARG A 103 14.11 8.22 -3.78
C ARG A 103 14.65 7.54 -5.04
N VAL A 104 13.74 6.96 -5.81
CA VAL A 104 14.02 6.42 -7.15
C VAL A 104 13.82 7.52 -8.19
N SER A 105 14.75 7.60 -9.13
CA SER A 105 14.74 8.63 -10.18
C SER A 105 14.93 8.01 -11.56
N LEU A 106 14.49 8.67 -12.63
CA LEU A 106 14.75 8.18 -13.99
C LEU A 106 16.24 8.00 -14.25
N ALA A 107 16.61 6.84 -14.80
CA ALA A 107 17.99 6.53 -15.18
C ALA A 107 18.45 7.32 -16.42
N GLU A 108 17.52 7.71 -17.29
CA GLU A 108 17.78 8.41 -18.55
C GLU A 108 16.64 9.37 -18.93
N ASN A 109 16.86 10.16 -19.97
CA ASN A 109 15.81 11.00 -20.54
C ASN A 109 14.82 10.11 -21.31
N THR A 110 13.52 10.29 -21.08
CA THR A 110 12.49 9.46 -21.72
C THR A 110 11.33 10.32 -22.17
N VAL A 111 10.84 10.06 -23.38
CA VAL A 111 9.56 10.55 -23.89
C VAL A 111 8.51 9.48 -23.62
N ILE A 112 7.39 9.86 -23.00
CA ILE A 112 6.22 9.00 -22.85
C ILE A 112 5.16 9.49 -23.83
N PRO A 113 4.89 8.77 -24.93
CA PRO A 113 3.96 9.24 -25.95
C PRO A 113 2.54 9.40 -25.42
N ALA A 114 1.75 10.28 -26.04
CA ALA A 114 0.34 10.48 -25.71
C ALA A 114 -0.45 9.16 -25.68
N GLY A 115 -1.22 8.90 -24.62
CA GLY A 115 -2.03 7.69 -24.47
C GLY A 115 -1.26 6.37 -24.33
N HIS A 116 0.08 6.40 -24.23
CA HIS A 116 0.91 5.20 -24.15
C HIS A 116 1.45 4.93 -22.75
N GLU A 117 1.75 3.66 -22.51
CA GLU A 117 2.48 3.21 -21.33
C GLU A 117 3.91 2.81 -21.75
N VAL A 118 4.90 3.28 -21.00
CA VAL A 118 6.32 3.02 -21.27
C VAL A 118 6.96 2.41 -20.02
N LEU A 119 7.79 1.38 -20.22
CA LEU A 119 8.62 0.81 -19.17
C LEU A 119 9.94 1.59 -19.10
N VAL A 120 10.27 2.13 -17.93
CA VAL A 120 11.49 2.90 -17.70
C VAL A 120 12.31 2.29 -16.57
N ASN A 121 13.62 2.52 -16.60
CA ASN A 121 14.51 2.14 -15.52
C ASN A 121 14.58 3.26 -14.47
N GLY A 122 14.11 2.96 -13.25
CA GLY A 122 14.26 3.79 -12.08
C GLY A 122 15.59 3.54 -11.38
N TYR A 123 16.51 4.49 -11.43
CA TYR A 123 17.80 4.47 -10.76
C TYR A 123 17.70 4.61 -9.24
N ILE A 124 18.41 3.73 -8.52
CA ILE A 124 18.65 3.80 -7.08
C ILE A 124 20.11 4.22 -6.84
N PRO A 125 20.38 5.24 -5.99
CA PRO A 125 21.74 5.59 -5.60
C PRO A 125 22.50 4.39 -4.98
N GLN A 126 23.75 4.14 -5.41
CA GLN A 126 24.56 2.99 -4.95
C GLN A 126 24.64 2.85 -3.42
N LYS A 127 24.74 3.96 -2.71
CA LYS A 127 24.76 4.03 -1.23
C LYS A 127 23.49 3.48 -0.55
N CYS A 128 22.39 3.40 -1.30
CA CYS A 128 21.12 2.90 -0.84
C CYS A 128 20.95 1.43 -1.24
N VAL A 129 21.47 1.00 -2.39
CA VAL A 129 21.41 -0.39 -2.88
C VAL A 129 21.90 -1.38 -1.82
N SER A 130 23.04 -1.10 -1.18
CA SER A 130 23.59 -1.97 -0.11
C SER A 130 22.67 -2.13 1.11
N LYS A 131 21.70 -1.24 1.34
CA LYS A 131 20.73 -1.33 2.43
C LYS A 131 19.51 -2.21 2.10
N PHE A 132 19.24 -2.37 0.80
CA PHE A 132 18.11 -3.11 0.27
C PHE A 132 18.50 -4.37 -0.52
N SER A 133 19.80 -4.67 -0.58
CA SER A 133 20.30 -5.91 -1.20
C SER A 133 19.61 -7.14 -0.61
N HIS A 134 19.16 -8.04 -1.48
CA HIS A 134 18.41 -9.27 -1.15
C HIS A 134 17.11 -9.02 -0.37
N LYS A 135 16.50 -7.84 -0.53
CA LYS A 135 15.18 -7.54 0.02
C LYS A 135 14.20 -7.25 -1.11
N GLU A 136 12.97 -7.66 -0.90
CA GLU A 136 11.85 -7.20 -1.70
C GLU A 136 11.56 -5.76 -1.34
N VAL A 137 11.38 -4.93 -2.36
CA VAL A 137 11.04 -3.53 -2.22
C VAL A 137 9.76 -3.21 -2.97
N MET A 138 8.98 -2.29 -2.41
CA MET A 138 7.84 -1.69 -3.07
C MET A 138 8.15 -0.24 -3.41
N LEU A 139 7.93 0.14 -4.67
CA LEU A 139 7.99 1.52 -5.13
C LEU A 139 6.61 2.17 -5.02
N GLU A 140 6.55 3.28 -4.28
CA GLU A 140 5.39 4.17 -4.22
C GLU A 140 5.61 5.40 -5.10
N PRO A 141 4.76 5.62 -6.14
CA PRO A 141 4.84 6.77 -7.02
C PRO A 141 4.70 8.11 -6.29
N LEU A 142 5.39 9.14 -6.78
CA LEU A 142 5.21 10.50 -6.29
C LEU A 142 4.00 11.16 -6.93
N GLU A 143 3.10 11.71 -6.11
CA GLU A 143 1.92 12.44 -6.57
C GLU A 143 2.27 13.62 -7.50
N ARG A 144 3.43 14.26 -7.28
CA ARG A 144 3.90 15.40 -8.08
C ARG A 144 3.99 15.14 -9.59
N LEU A 145 4.23 13.89 -10.00
CA LEU A 145 4.30 13.53 -11.42
C LEU A 145 2.93 13.61 -12.07
N TYR A 146 1.90 13.18 -11.34
CA TYR A 146 0.52 13.35 -11.75
C TYR A 146 0.10 14.83 -11.69
N GLU A 147 0.40 15.53 -10.59
CA GLU A 147 -0.02 16.93 -10.41
C GLU A 147 0.56 17.89 -11.46
N ARG A 148 1.81 17.67 -11.91
CA ARG A 148 2.51 18.61 -12.80
C ARG A 148 2.55 18.19 -14.26
N LYS A 149 2.49 16.88 -14.52
CA LYS A 149 2.72 16.29 -15.84
C LYS A 149 1.61 15.32 -16.26
N HIS A 150 0.63 15.05 -15.38
CA HIS A 150 -0.50 14.14 -15.63
C HIS A 150 -0.07 12.75 -16.13
N VAL A 151 1.12 12.31 -15.71
CA VAL A 151 1.64 10.96 -15.92
C VAL A 151 1.48 10.14 -14.65
N LEU A 152 1.21 8.86 -14.82
CA LEU A 152 0.87 7.92 -13.76
C LEU A 152 1.92 6.80 -13.71
N PRO A 153 2.93 6.91 -12.83
CA PRO A 153 3.81 5.79 -12.54
C PRO A 153 3.04 4.70 -11.79
N ALA A 154 3.25 3.45 -12.16
CA ALA A 154 2.68 2.29 -11.47
C ALA A 154 3.42 2.00 -10.16
N LYS A 155 2.71 1.42 -9.20
CA LYS A 155 3.36 0.75 -8.05
C LYS A 155 4.11 -0.48 -8.55
N VAL A 156 5.29 -0.71 -7.99
CA VAL A 156 6.16 -1.83 -8.38
C VAL A 156 6.54 -2.60 -7.13
N VAL A 157 6.56 -3.92 -7.21
CA VAL A 157 7.21 -4.78 -6.22
C VAL A 157 8.29 -5.58 -6.95
N CYS A 158 9.53 -5.53 -6.47
CA CYS A 158 10.64 -6.25 -7.06
C CYS A 158 11.70 -6.61 -6.03
N GLU A 159 12.50 -7.63 -6.32
CA GLU A 159 13.73 -7.92 -5.59
C GLU A 159 14.89 -7.12 -6.19
N LEU A 160 15.71 -6.51 -5.33
CA LEU A 160 16.91 -5.80 -5.77
C LEU A 160 18.12 -6.72 -5.76
N SER A 161 18.81 -6.80 -6.90
CA SER A 161 20.12 -7.46 -6.99
C SER A 161 21.26 -6.46 -6.86
N ASP A 162 22.41 -6.93 -6.37
CA ASP A 162 23.63 -6.12 -6.30
C ASP A 162 24.17 -5.72 -7.69
N SER A 163 23.82 -6.49 -8.72
CA SER A 163 24.28 -6.31 -10.10
C SER A 163 23.46 -5.29 -10.92
N ALA A 164 22.24 -4.95 -10.47
CA ALA A 164 21.32 -4.09 -11.19
C ALA A 164 20.64 -3.08 -10.23
N PRO A 165 21.22 -1.87 -10.03
CA PRO A 165 20.67 -0.85 -9.13
C PRO A 165 19.49 -0.09 -9.76
N TRP A 166 18.61 -0.79 -10.49
CA TRP A 166 17.44 -0.19 -11.14
C TRP A 166 16.16 -0.98 -10.88
N VAL A 167 15.07 -0.23 -10.72
CA VAL A 167 13.70 -0.74 -10.58
C VAL A 167 12.97 -0.50 -11.89
N PRO A 168 12.39 -1.52 -12.53
CA PRO A 168 11.57 -1.31 -13.71
C PRO A 168 10.25 -0.66 -13.31
N VAL A 169 9.97 0.55 -13.81
CA VAL A 169 8.73 1.29 -13.51
C VAL A 169 7.93 1.47 -14.78
N ARG A 170 6.66 1.06 -14.76
CA ARG A 170 5.72 1.37 -15.84
C ARG A 170 5.15 2.76 -15.61
N ILE A 171 5.15 3.60 -16.64
CA ILE A 171 4.56 4.94 -16.56
C ILE A 171 3.55 5.10 -17.69
N LEU A 172 2.30 5.37 -17.32
CA LEU A 172 1.21 5.68 -18.23
C LEU A 172 1.12 7.19 -18.45
N ASN A 173 1.12 7.62 -19.71
CA ASN A 173 0.75 8.97 -20.09
C ASN A 173 -0.73 9.01 -20.49
N ALA A 174 -1.56 9.57 -19.61
CA ALA A 174 -2.99 9.72 -19.85
C ALA A 174 -3.35 11.00 -20.63
N ASN A 175 -2.36 11.81 -21.02
CA ASN A 175 -2.57 13.01 -21.84
C ASN A 175 -2.72 12.66 -23.32
N ASP A 176 -3.21 13.64 -24.08
CA ASP A 176 -3.26 13.68 -25.54
C ASP A 176 -1.98 14.26 -26.18
N TYR A 177 -0.95 14.56 -25.38
CA TYR A 177 0.36 15.04 -25.83
C TYR A 177 1.52 14.26 -25.21
N ASP A 178 2.66 14.26 -25.91
CA ASP A 178 3.88 13.58 -25.47
C ASP A 178 4.51 14.26 -24.25
N VAL A 179 4.89 13.47 -23.25
CA VAL A 179 5.50 13.97 -22.01
C VAL A 179 6.99 13.63 -22.00
N PHE A 180 7.84 14.65 -22.06
CA PHE A 180 9.28 14.51 -21.87
C PHE A 180 9.65 14.56 -20.38
N LEU A 181 10.36 13.54 -19.92
CA LEU A 181 10.92 13.44 -18.57
C LEU A 181 12.45 13.38 -18.63
N ASN A 182 13.09 14.23 -17.84
CA ASN A 182 14.55 14.26 -17.76
C ASN A 182 15.08 13.14 -16.86
N LYS A 183 16.31 12.70 -17.15
CA LYS A 183 17.14 11.93 -16.23
C LYS A 183 17.17 12.60 -14.86
N HIS A 184 17.18 11.78 -13.81
CA HIS A 184 17.10 12.21 -12.41
C HIS A 184 15.76 12.83 -11.97
N THR A 185 14.73 12.83 -12.83
CA THR A 185 13.37 13.12 -12.36
C THR A 185 12.94 12.02 -11.40
N GLY A 186 12.72 12.38 -10.13
CA GLY A 186 12.25 11.42 -9.12
C GLY A 186 10.86 10.88 -9.48
N ILE A 187 10.73 9.55 -9.48
CA ILE A 187 9.55 8.79 -9.91
C ILE A 187 8.73 8.33 -8.71
N GLY A 188 9.42 7.83 -7.68
CA GLY A 188 8.82 7.18 -6.54
C GLY A 188 9.80 7.05 -5.38
N ASP A 189 9.30 6.60 -4.26
CA ASP A 189 10.09 6.21 -3.09
C ASP A 189 9.99 4.68 -2.93
N ILE A 190 11.13 4.01 -2.73
CA ILE A 190 11.14 2.59 -2.40
C ILE A 190 11.14 2.37 -0.89
N VAL A 191 10.41 1.34 -0.47
CA VAL A 191 10.35 0.86 0.91
C VAL A 191 10.54 -0.67 0.92
N PRO A 192 11.23 -1.23 1.92
CA PRO A 192 11.36 -2.67 2.04
C PRO A 192 10.01 -3.27 2.45
N VAL A 193 9.63 -4.37 1.82
CA VAL A 193 8.38 -5.10 2.12
C VAL A 193 8.70 -6.57 2.35
N ASN A 194 7.85 -7.24 3.13
CA ASN A 194 7.85 -8.69 3.22
C ASN A 194 6.67 -9.18 2.37
N VAL A 195 6.93 -9.89 1.27
CA VAL A 195 5.84 -10.57 0.56
C VAL A 195 5.35 -11.71 1.45
N ILE A 196 4.05 -11.67 1.74
CA ILE A 196 3.38 -12.79 2.37
C ILE A 196 3.03 -13.73 1.22
N ASP A 197 3.82 -14.78 1.06
CA ASP A 197 3.46 -15.87 0.16
C ASP A 197 2.15 -16.47 0.64
N THR A 198 1.06 -16.12 -0.03
CA THR A 198 -0.10 -16.99 -0.05
C THR A 198 0.28 -18.19 -0.88
N CYS A 199 0.92 -19.18 -0.24
CA CYS A 199 0.85 -20.53 -0.75
C CYS A 199 -0.64 -20.89 -0.78
N ASP A 200 -1.25 -20.71 -1.95
CA ASP A 200 -2.50 -21.37 -2.27
C ASP A 200 -2.17 -22.86 -2.24
N ASP A 201 -2.33 -23.48 -1.07
CA ASP A 201 -2.27 -24.92 -0.84
C ASP A 201 -3.46 -25.63 -1.55
N ARG A 202 -4.05 -24.99 -2.57
CA ARG A 202 -5.00 -25.56 -3.54
C ARG A 202 -4.33 -26.50 -4.54
N SER A 203 -3.00 -26.54 -4.57
CA SER A 203 -2.25 -27.47 -5.42
C SER A 203 -2.28 -28.93 -4.94
N LYS A 204 -2.82 -29.21 -3.73
CA LYS A 204 -3.24 -30.57 -3.38
C LYS A 204 -4.61 -30.84 -3.99
N LEU A 205 -4.63 -31.14 -5.30
CA LEU A 205 -5.80 -31.74 -5.94
C LEU A 205 -6.26 -32.94 -5.10
N PRO A 206 -7.48 -32.96 -4.55
CA PRO A 206 -8.04 -34.19 -4.02
C PRO A 206 -8.10 -35.23 -5.17
N PRO A 207 -7.92 -36.52 -4.87
CA PRO A 207 -7.91 -37.57 -5.89
C PRO A 207 -9.20 -37.52 -6.71
N LYS A 208 -9.08 -37.77 -8.02
CA LYS A 208 -10.15 -37.80 -9.04
C LYS A 208 -11.50 -38.19 -8.42
N ARG A 209 -12.33 -37.17 -8.14
CA ARG A 209 -13.75 -37.36 -7.83
C ARG A 209 -14.52 -37.33 -9.14
N ASP A 210 -15.61 -38.08 -9.19
CA ASP A 210 -16.55 -38.04 -10.30
C ASP A 210 -17.02 -36.61 -10.57
N LEU A 211 -17.20 -36.27 -11.85
CA LEU A 211 -17.63 -34.95 -12.31
C LEU A 211 -18.92 -34.54 -11.59
N PRO A 212 -18.95 -33.35 -10.93
CA PRO A 212 -20.15 -32.83 -10.31
C PRO A 212 -21.31 -32.72 -11.31
N PRO A 213 -22.58 -32.83 -10.88
CA PRO A 213 -23.74 -32.83 -11.77
C PRO A 213 -23.81 -31.62 -12.72
N HIS A 214 -23.41 -30.43 -12.24
CA HIS A 214 -23.42 -29.20 -13.06
C HIS A 214 -22.32 -29.19 -14.13
N VAL A 215 -21.15 -29.76 -13.84
CA VAL A 215 -20.07 -29.90 -14.82
C VAL A 215 -20.37 -31.03 -15.82
N LEU A 216 -21.08 -32.07 -15.39
CA LEU A 216 -21.56 -33.14 -16.27
C LEU A 216 -22.56 -32.61 -17.31
N GLU A 217 -23.48 -31.75 -16.90
CA GLU A 217 -24.42 -31.09 -17.82
C GLU A 217 -23.69 -30.20 -18.83
N LEU A 218 -22.69 -29.44 -18.37
CA LEU A 218 -21.83 -28.65 -19.25
C LEU A 218 -21.06 -29.54 -20.23
N CYS A 219 -20.53 -30.66 -19.76
CA CYS A 219 -19.82 -31.63 -20.60
C CYS A 219 -20.74 -32.22 -21.67
N LYS A 220 -21.99 -32.56 -21.32
CA LYS A 220 -22.97 -33.09 -22.28
C LYS A 220 -23.30 -32.07 -23.36
N ARG A 221 -23.55 -30.82 -22.97
CA ARG A 221 -23.82 -29.71 -23.91
C ARG A 221 -22.60 -29.41 -24.80
N ALA A 222 -21.41 -29.41 -24.23
CA ALA A 222 -20.17 -29.15 -24.97
C ALA A 222 -19.79 -30.30 -25.91
N ALA A 223 -20.22 -31.53 -25.61
CA ALA A 223 -19.98 -32.72 -26.43
C ALA A 223 -21.02 -32.91 -27.56
N GLU A 224 -22.05 -32.07 -27.65
CA GLU A 224 -23.00 -32.11 -28.77
C GLU A 224 -22.27 -31.73 -30.07
N GLY A 225 -22.10 -32.71 -30.96
CA GLY A 225 -21.47 -32.52 -32.28
C GLY A 225 -19.96 -32.75 -32.33
N LEU A 226 -19.33 -33.21 -31.24
CA LEU A 226 -17.91 -33.56 -31.21
C LEU A 226 -17.67 -35.04 -31.53
N ASP A 227 -16.49 -35.34 -32.08
CA ASP A 227 -16.05 -36.71 -32.25
C ASP A 227 -15.62 -37.34 -30.91
N ARG A 228 -15.31 -38.65 -30.91
CA ARG A 228 -14.94 -39.39 -29.68
C ARG A 228 -13.64 -38.89 -29.05
N GLU A 229 -12.69 -38.40 -29.85
CA GLU A 229 -11.39 -37.95 -29.37
C GLU A 229 -11.50 -36.56 -28.73
N GLN A 230 -12.23 -35.66 -29.38
CA GLN A 230 -12.59 -34.34 -28.89
C GLN A 230 -13.46 -34.41 -27.64
N THR A 231 -14.42 -35.33 -27.59
CA THR A 231 -15.25 -35.56 -26.38
C THR A 231 -14.38 -36.00 -25.20
N GLY A 232 -13.39 -36.86 -25.44
CA GLY A 232 -12.41 -37.26 -24.42
C GLY A 232 -11.55 -36.10 -23.94
N ALA A 233 -11.10 -35.23 -24.85
CA ALA A 233 -10.32 -34.05 -24.51
C ALA A 233 -11.11 -33.04 -23.66
N VAL A 234 -12.37 -32.78 -24.02
CA VAL A 234 -13.28 -31.89 -23.27
C VAL A 234 -13.56 -32.45 -21.88
N THR A 235 -13.81 -33.76 -21.76
CA THR A 235 -14.07 -34.41 -20.47
C THR A 235 -12.85 -34.30 -19.54
N ASN A 236 -11.64 -34.50 -20.07
CA ASN A 236 -10.41 -34.35 -19.31
C ASN A 236 -10.16 -32.89 -18.88
N LEU A 237 -10.42 -31.92 -19.75
CA LEU A 237 -10.29 -30.50 -19.44
C LEU A 237 -11.25 -30.08 -18.31
N LEU A 238 -12.51 -30.50 -18.41
CA LEU A 238 -13.53 -30.19 -17.41
C LEU A 238 -13.26 -30.88 -16.07
N SER A 239 -12.75 -32.11 -16.10
CA SER A 239 -12.34 -32.83 -14.88
C SER A 239 -11.14 -32.17 -14.20
N LYS A 240 -10.18 -31.65 -14.99
CA LYS A 240 -8.98 -30.97 -14.47
C LYS A 240 -9.29 -29.63 -13.81
N HIS A 241 -10.31 -28.94 -14.30
CA HIS A 241 -10.66 -27.58 -13.87
C HIS A 241 -12.04 -27.49 -13.21
N GLN A 242 -12.54 -28.61 -12.66
CA GLN A 242 -13.87 -28.69 -12.04
C GLN A 242 -14.09 -27.68 -10.90
N ASP A 243 -13.00 -27.27 -10.24
CA ASP A 243 -12.93 -26.32 -9.13
C ASP A 243 -13.15 -24.86 -9.57
N LEU A 244 -13.05 -24.57 -10.87
CA LEU A 244 -13.37 -23.24 -11.43
C LEU A 244 -14.87 -23.04 -11.67
N PHE A 245 -15.66 -24.12 -11.68
CA PHE A 245 -17.09 -24.06 -11.96
C PHE A 245 -17.90 -24.07 -10.67
N ALA A 246 -18.42 -22.90 -10.29
CA ALA A 246 -19.36 -22.80 -9.17
C ALA A 246 -20.73 -23.42 -9.55
N ALA A 247 -21.28 -24.25 -8.67
CA ALA A 247 -22.62 -24.82 -8.84
C ALA A 247 -23.73 -23.79 -8.57
N ASN A 248 -23.44 -22.76 -7.78
CA ASN A 248 -24.34 -21.65 -7.47
C ASN A 248 -23.57 -20.38 -7.10
N SER A 249 -24.25 -19.23 -7.10
CA SER A 249 -23.65 -17.92 -6.79
C SER A 249 -23.12 -17.78 -5.35
N MET A 250 -23.44 -18.72 -4.46
CA MET A 250 -22.99 -18.73 -3.07
C MET A 250 -21.66 -19.47 -2.88
N GLU A 251 -21.20 -20.22 -3.89
CA GLU A 251 -19.89 -20.91 -3.90
C GLU A 251 -18.73 -20.03 -4.38
N LEU A 252 -19.01 -18.82 -4.85
CA LEU A 252 -17.99 -17.79 -5.03
C LEU A 252 -17.45 -17.44 -3.64
N GLY A 253 -16.37 -18.13 -3.26
CA GLY A 253 -15.82 -18.11 -1.91
C GLY A 253 -15.61 -16.69 -1.39
N ARG A 254 -15.86 -16.50 -0.10
CA ARG A 254 -15.45 -15.30 0.63
C ARG A 254 -14.01 -15.52 1.10
N THR A 255 -13.15 -14.51 0.94
CA THR A 255 -11.83 -14.54 1.58
C THR A 255 -11.99 -14.19 3.06
N ASP A 256 -11.58 -15.11 3.94
CA ASP A 256 -11.59 -14.88 5.39
C ASP A 256 -10.36 -14.11 5.88
N MET A 257 -9.39 -13.87 4.99
CA MET A 257 -8.07 -13.35 5.34
C MET A 257 -8.08 -11.86 5.68
N VAL A 258 -8.91 -11.07 4.99
CA VAL A 258 -9.02 -9.63 5.23
C VAL A 258 -10.50 -9.24 5.23
N LYS A 259 -11.01 -8.89 6.41
CA LYS A 259 -12.39 -8.41 6.59
C LYS A 259 -12.38 -6.89 6.60
N HIS A 260 -12.73 -6.28 5.48
CA HIS A 260 -12.99 -4.84 5.44
C HIS A 260 -14.48 -4.58 5.71
N THR A 261 -14.78 -3.91 6.83
CA THR A 261 -16.16 -3.50 7.14
C THR A 261 -16.44 -2.18 6.44
N ILE A 262 -17.32 -2.20 5.44
CA ILE A 262 -17.82 -0.97 4.82
C ILE A 262 -18.94 -0.43 5.71
N ASN A 263 -18.73 0.73 6.34
CA ASN A 263 -19.76 1.38 7.14
C ASN A 263 -20.76 2.07 6.21
N VAL A 264 -21.82 1.35 5.84
CA VAL A 264 -22.89 1.86 4.96
C VAL A 264 -23.91 2.78 5.67
N GLY A 265 -23.76 3.03 6.98
CA GLY A 265 -24.68 3.87 7.74
C GLY A 265 -26.13 3.36 7.67
N HIS A 266 -27.06 4.22 7.27
CA HIS A 266 -28.48 3.88 7.02
C HIS A 266 -28.79 3.63 5.52
N SER A 267 -27.77 3.44 4.69
CA SER A 267 -27.97 3.28 3.24
C SER A 267 -28.34 1.83 2.92
N GLU A 268 -29.46 1.65 2.23
CA GLU A 268 -29.85 0.32 1.75
C GLU A 268 -28.90 -0.18 0.65
N PRO A 269 -28.60 -1.49 0.57
CA PRO A 269 -27.76 -2.06 -0.47
C PRO A 269 -28.31 -1.77 -1.86
N ILE A 270 -27.54 -1.08 -2.70
CA ILE A 270 -27.93 -0.79 -4.08
C ILE A 270 -27.58 -1.99 -4.96
N LYS A 271 -28.61 -2.69 -5.47
CA LYS A 271 -28.42 -3.76 -6.47
C LYS A 271 -28.24 -3.14 -7.85
N GLN A 272 -27.00 -2.92 -8.29
CA GLN A 272 -26.71 -2.59 -9.69
C GLN A 272 -26.75 -3.85 -10.54
N ARG A 273 -27.47 -3.79 -11.67
CA ARG A 273 -27.38 -4.83 -12.71
C ARG A 273 -25.99 -4.75 -13.36
N GLU A 274 -25.43 -5.91 -13.69
CA GLU A 274 -24.21 -5.98 -14.49
C GLU A 274 -24.41 -5.21 -15.78
N ARG A 275 -23.48 -4.29 -16.07
CA ARG A 275 -23.50 -3.53 -17.31
C ARG A 275 -22.82 -4.37 -18.36
N GLU A 276 -23.59 -4.91 -19.30
CA GLU A 276 -23.03 -5.47 -20.53
C GLU A 276 -22.26 -4.37 -21.25
N ARG A 277 -20.94 -4.57 -21.37
CA ARG A 277 -20.07 -3.69 -22.13
C ARG A 277 -20.31 -4.00 -23.61
N ASN A 278 -21.32 -3.38 -24.20
CA ASN A 278 -21.48 -3.41 -25.66
C ASN A 278 -20.28 -2.69 -26.28
N GLY A 279 -19.38 -3.47 -26.88
CA GLY A 279 -18.27 -2.97 -27.67
C GLY A 279 -18.80 -2.27 -28.92
N VAL A 280 -18.30 -1.06 -29.15
CA VAL A 280 -18.20 -0.43 -30.47
C VAL A 280 -16.74 -0.46 -30.86
#